data_AF-X1LDH8-F1
#
_entry.id   AF-X1LDH8-F1
#
_cell.length_a   1.000
_cell.length_b   1.000
_cell.length_c   1.000
_cell.angle_alpha   90.00
_cell.angle_beta   90.00
_cell.angle_gamma   90.00
#
_symmetry.space_group_name_H-M   'P 1'
#
loop_
_entity.id
_entity.type
_entity.pdbx_description
1 polymer ?
#
loop_
_entity_poly.entity_id
_entity_poly.type
_entity_poly.pdbx_seq_one_letter_code
_entity_poly.pdbx_strand_id
1 'polypeptide(L)'
;MIINNSYIEKVYAGVLGKIIGVYLGRPCEGWTYERIMDEVGEIDYYINEKFQLPLVVTDDDICGTFIFLRAITEHNRNLEISPDQIGR
;
A
#
# COMPACT_ATOMS: atom_id res chain seq x y z
N MET A 1 8.51 -23.03 -15.10
CA MET A 1 9.41 -22.06 -14.41
C MET A 1 9.32 -22.36 -12.93
N ILE A 2 10.41 -22.74 -12.27
CA ILE A 2 10.41 -22.98 -10.82
C ILE A 2 10.71 -21.65 -10.15
N ILE A 3 9.76 -21.12 -9.38
CA ILE A 3 9.96 -19.91 -8.60
C ILE A 3 10.74 -20.29 -7.34
N ASN A 4 11.83 -19.59 -7.07
CA ASN A 4 12.66 -19.81 -5.89
C ASN A 4 11.91 -19.36 -4.62
N ASN A 5 11.93 -20.17 -3.55
CA ASN A 5 11.28 -19.83 -2.26
C ASN A 5 11.76 -18.48 -1.70
N SER A 6 13.05 -18.16 -1.80
CA SER A 6 13.57 -16.87 -1.35
C SER A 6 12.96 -15.70 -2.14
N TYR A 7 12.61 -15.91 -3.40
CA TYR A 7 11.90 -14.90 -4.19
C TYR A 7 10.47 -14.71 -3.70
N ILE A 8 9.76 -15.81 -3.41
CA ILE A 8 8.40 -15.76 -2.85
C ILE A 8 8.39 -15.03 -1.50
N GLU A 9 9.32 -15.37 -0.61
CA GLU A 9 9.45 -14.72 0.71
C GLU A 9 9.71 -13.21 0.58
N LYS A 10 10.58 -12.80 -0.35
CA LYS A 10 10.85 -11.38 -0.61
C LYS A 10 9.63 -10.64 -1.14
N VAL A 11 8.90 -11.24 -2.09
CA VAL A 11 7.67 -10.65 -2.62
C VAL A 11 6.62 -10.52 -1.52
N TYR A 12 6.43 -11.57 -0.72
CA TYR A 12 5.50 -11.56 0.40
C TYR A 12 5.87 -10.50 1.43
N ALA A 13 7.14 -10.43 1.84
CA ALA A 13 7.62 -9.43 2.78
C ALA A 13 7.46 -7.99 2.25
N GLY A 14 7.67 -7.78 0.95
CA GLY A 14 7.45 -6.47 0.30
C GLY A 14 5.98 -6.05 0.31
N VAL A 15 5.07 -6.97 -0.05
CA VAL A 15 3.62 -6.72 0.00
C VAL A 15 3.15 -6.46 1.43
N LEU A 16 3.59 -7.28 2.39
CA LEU A 16 3.25 -7.11 3.79
C LEU A 16 3.80 -5.79 4.34
N GLY A 17 5.05 -5.45 4.03
CA GLY A 17 5.68 -4.18 4.41
C GLY A 17 4.94 -2.97 3.86
N LYS A 18 4.45 -3.02 2.61
CA LYS A 18 3.61 -1.98 2.04
C LYS A 18 2.31 -1.80 2.85
N ILE A 19 1.60 -2.89 3.14
CA ILE A 19 0.34 -2.84 3.91
C ILE A 19 0.57 -2.23 5.31
N ILE A 20 1.64 -2.65 6.00
CA ILE A 20 2.04 -2.10 7.30
C ILE A 20 2.31 -0.59 7.20
N GLY A 21 3.12 -0.17 6.21
CA GLY A 21 3.49 1.23 6.02
C GLY A 21 2.29 2.13 5.71
N VAL A 22 1.37 1.66 4.86
CA VAL A 22 0.13 2.39 4.53
C VAL A 22 -0.70 2.63 5.79
N TYR A 23 -1.01 1.58 6.56
CA TYR A 23 -1.83 1.76 7.76
C TYR A 23 -1.12 2.55 8.88
N LEU A 24 0.20 2.48 8.96
CA LEU A 24 0.98 3.29 9.90
C LEU A 24 0.90 4.79 9.56
N GLY A 25 1.05 5.12 8.27
CA GLY A 25 1.09 6.52 7.80
C GLY A 25 -0.27 7.18 7.65
N ARG A 26 -1.33 6.40 7.38
CA ARG A 26 -2.66 6.91 7.05
C ARG A 26 -3.24 7.94 8.03
N PRO A 27 -3.12 7.81 9.37
CA PRO A 27 -3.66 8.82 10.30
C PRO A 27 -3.05 10.22 10.11
N CYS A 28 -1.83 10.31 9.55
CA CYS A 28 -1.12 11.55 9.28
C CYS A 28 -1.06 11.89 7.78
N GLU A 29 -1.88 11.25 6.95
CA GLU A 29 -1.87 11.50 5.51
C GLU A 29 -2.16 13.00 5.23
N GLY A 30 -1.28 13.62 4.44
CA GLY A 30 -1.34 15.05 4.12
C GLY A 30 -0.84 16.00 5.21
N TRP A 31 -0.31 15.50 6.33
CA TRP A 31 0.28 16.36 7.36
C TRP A 31 1.68 16.83 6.98
N THR A 32 2.07 18.02 7.43
CA THR A 32 3.47 18.45 7.35
C THR A 32 4.29 17.74 8.43
N TYR A 33 5.61 17.72 8.23
CA TYR A 33 6.54 17.19 9.23
C TYR A 33 6.38 17.90 10.59
N GLU A 34 6.28 19.23 10.58
CA GLU A 34 6.13 20.04 11.80
C GLU A 34 4.87 19.65 12.56
N ARG A 35 3.73 19.51 11.86
CA ARG A 35 2.48 19.08 12.49
C ARG A 35 2.59 17.68 13.09
N ILE A 36 3.22 16.73 12.39
CA ILE A 36 3.42 15.37 12.92
C ILE A 36 4.24 15.45 14.22
N MET A 37 5.34 16.19 14.22
CA MET A 37 6.19 16.31 15.40
C MET A 37 5.49 16.99 16.58
N ASP A 38 4.69 18.04 16.32
CA ASP A 38 3.97 18.78 17.35
C ASP A 38 2.81 17.98 17.96
N GLU A 39 2.08 17.19 17.16
CA GLU A 39 0.86 16.47 17.58
C GLU A 39 1.17 15.08 18.15
N VAL A 40 2.09 14.34 17.52
CA VAL A 40 2.31 12.92 17.82
C VAL A 40 3.78 12.55 18.03
N GLY A 41 4.72 13.41 17.64
CA GLY A 41 6.15 13.15 17.74
C GLY A 41 6.62 12.10 16.73
N GLU A 42 7.71 11.40 17.08
CA GLU A 42 8.20 10.26 16.30
C GLU A 42 7.19 9.09 16.38
N ILE A 43 6.88 8.49 15.22
CA ILE A 43 5.90 7.41 15.10
C ILE A 43 6.63 6.06 15.07
N ASP A 44 6.57 5.32 16.17
CA ASP A 44 7.10 3.96 16.31
C ASP A 44 6.00 2.91 16.62
N TYR A 45 4.72 3.32 16.62
CA TYR A 45 3.53 2.46 16.76
C TYR A 45 2.33 3.01 15.99
N TYR A 46 1.27 2.20 15.87
CA TYR A 46 0.02 2.63 15.24
C TYR A 46 -0.74 3.64 16.10
N ILE A 47 -0.99 4.82 15.56
CA ILE A 47 -1.63 5.95 16.27
C ILE A 47 -3.12 6.11 15.97
N ASN A 48 -3.73 5.20 15.22
CA ASN A 48 -5.12 5.32 14.75
C ASN A 48 -6.11 5.50 15.91
N GLU A 49 -5.90 4.84 17.05
CA GLU A 49 -6.78 4.95 18.22
C GLU A 49 -6.80 6.37 18.82
N LYS A 50 -5.69 7.11 18.77
CA LYS A 50 -5.61 8.49 19.26
C LYS A 50 -6.59 9.41 18.52
N PHE A 51 -6.87 9.10 17.26
CA PHE A 51 -7.76 9.85 16.38
C PHE A 51 -9.11 9.15 16.17
N GLN A 52 -9.39 8.08 16.92
CA GLN A 52 -10.60 7.26 16.79
C GLN A 52 -10.82 6.75 15.34
N LEU A 53 -9.71 6.50 14.63
CA LEU A 53 -9.73 5.98 13.28
C LEU A 53 -9.65 4.44 13.30
N PRO A 54 -10.38 3.75 12.41
CA PRO A 54 -10.18 2.33 12.19
C PRO A 54 -8.76 2.05 11.67
N LEU A 55 -8.13 0.99 12.17
CA LEU A 55 -6.80 0.58 11.71
C LEU A 55 -6.84 0.04 10.28
N VAL A 56 -7.82 -0.79 9.97
CA VAL A 56 -7.95 -1.48 8.68
C VAL A 56 -9.12 -0.88 7.92
N VAL A 57 -8.82 -0.34 6.75
CA VAL A 57 -9.76 0.37 5.88
C VAL A 57 -9.35 0.18 4.43
N THR A 58 -10.30 0.36 3.52
CA THR A 58 -10.00 0.39 2.08
C THR A 58 -9.06 1.54 1.76
N ASP A 59 -8.05 1.25 0.95
CA ASP A 59 -6.96 2.17 0.65
C ASP A 59 -6.49 1.97 -0.79
N ASP A 60 -6.30 3.05 -1.53
CA ASP A 60 -5.96 3.02 -2.95
C ASP A 60 -4.53 2.52 -3.19
N ASP A 61 -3.60 2.74 -2.26
CA ASP A 61 -2.25 2.19 -2.37
C ASP A 61 -2.25 0.66 -2.28
N ILE A 62 -3.04 0.11 -1.37
CA ILE A 62 -3.18 -1.36 -1.21
C ILE A 62 -3.97 -1.92 -2.39
N CYS A 63 -5.16 -1.38 -2.66
CA CYS A 63 -6.03 -1.87 -3.73
C CYS A 63 -5.35 -1.77 -5.10
N GLY A 64 -4.74 -0.63 -5.42
CA GLY A 64 -4.04 -0.39 -6.69
C GLY A 64 -2.94 -1.42 -6.94
N THR A 65 -2.17 -1.80 -5.91
CA THR A 65 -1.10 -2.80 -6.01
C THR A 65 -1.59 -4.12 -6.63
N PHE A 66 -2.79 -4.56 -6.27
CA PHE A 66 -3.37 -5.80 -6.79
C PHE A 66 -4.18 -5.57 -8.07
N ILE A 67 -4.89 -4.43 -8.17
CA ILE A 67 -5.72 -4.10 -9.33
C ILE A 67 -4.86 -3.92 -10.59
N PHE A 68 -3.71 -3.24 -10.51
CA PHE A 68 -2.85 -3.05 -11.70
C PHE A 68 -2.29 -4.37 -12.24
N LEU A 69 -1.87 -5.27 -11.34
CA LEU A 69 -1.42 -6.61 -11.74
C LEU A 69 -2.56 -7.40 -12.40
N ARG A 70 -3.76 -7.30 -11.85
CA ARG A 70 -4.95 -7.93 -12.41
C ARG A 70 -5.28 -7.37 -13.80
N ALA A 71 -5.24 -6.05 -13.99
CA ALA A 71 -5.50 -5.41 -15.28
C ALA A 71 -4.56 -5.96 -16.37
N ILE A 72 -3.27 -6.09 -16.09
CA ILE A 72 -2.31 -6.70 -17.04
C ILE A 72 -2.74 -8.12 -17.40
N THR A 73 -3.17 -8.93 -16.43
CA THR A 73 -3.62 -10.30 -16.72
C THR A 73 -4.89 -10.38 -17.54
N GLU A 74 -5.82 -9.43 -17.37
CA GLU A 74 -7.08 -9.35 -18.11
C GLU A 74 -6.85 -8.85 -19.55
N HIS A 75 -5.83 -8.02 -19.79
CA HIS A 75 -5.45 -7.53 -21.13
C HIS A 75 -4.38 -8.42 -21.79
N ASN A 76 -4.59 -9.75 -21.78
CA ASN A 76 -3.72 -10.75 -22.42
C ASN A 76 -2.24 -10.71 -22.00
N ARG A 77 -1.94 -10.22 -20.78
CA ARG A 77 -0.57 -9.96 -20.31
C ARG A 77 0.21 -9.01 -21.22
N ASN A 78 -0.49 -8.12 -21.93
CA ASN A 78 0.14 -7.07 -22.70
C ASN A 78 0.74 -6.04 -21.74
N LEU A 79 2.07 -5.90 -21.80
CA LEU A 79 2.80 -4.92 -20.98
C LEU A 79 2.67 -3.50 -21.52
N GLU A 80 2.20 -3.33 -22.76
CA GLU A 80 1.88 -2.03 -23.37
C GLU A 80 0.41 -1.61 -23.14
N ILE A 81 -0.20 -2.09 -22.07
CA ILE A 81 -1.56 -1.69 -21.66
C ILE A 81 -1.60 -0.17 -21.43
N SER A 82 -2.55 0.50 -22.06
CA SER A 82 -2.72 1.96 -21.92
C SER A 82 -3.44 2.33 -20.61
N PRO A 83 -3.24 3.56 -20.09
CA PRO A 83 -3.99 4.04 -18.93
C PRO A 83 -5.52 3.97 -19.08
N ASP A 84 -6.05 4.21 -20.29
CA ASP A 84 -7.49 4.08 -20.59
C ASP A 84 -7.98 2.64 -20.42
N GLN A 85 -7.17 1.65 -20.79
CA GLN A 85 -7.49 0.24 -20.61
C GLN A 85 -7.42 -0.22 -19.15
N ILE A 86 -6.60 0.44 -18.32
CA ILE A 86 -6.52 0.19 -16.88
C ILE A 86 -7.74 0.79 -16.16
N GLY A 87 -8.24 1.94 -16.61
CA GLY A 87 -9.36 2.65 -15.98
C GLY A 87 -10.77 2.16 -16.36
N ARG A 88 -10.89 1.19 -17.28
CA ARG A 88 -12.15 0.56 -17.69
C ARG A 88 -12.38 -0.75 -16.97
#